data_AF-A0A955T4J0-F1
#
_entry.id   AF-A0A955T4J0-F1
#
_cell.length_a   1.000
_cell.length_b   1.000
_cell.length_c   1.000
_cell.angle_alpha   90.00
_cell.angle_beta   90.00
_cell.angle_gamma   90.00
#
_symmetry.space_group_name_H-M   'P 1'
#
loop_
_entity.id
_entity.type
_entity.pdbx_description
1 polymer ?
#
loop_
_entity_poly.entity_id
_entity_poly.type
_entity_poly.pdbx_seq_one_letter_code
_entity_poly.pdbx_strand_id
1 'polypeptide(L)'
;SASALEMYRKRHHRITPGSVVDFLILDSEFPRAIHYCLINAERAVHGINGSPLGTSRDDVERKLGKLRSDLDFSDVNEIMDYGLHEYLDGLQVKLNDVGETVFNQYFALRPLETSLTQRMS
;
A
#
# COMPACT_ATOMS: atom_id res chain seq x y z
N SER A 1 -42.11 -21.83 6.22
CA SER A 1 -40.84 -21.83 6.97
C SER A 1 -39.78 -20.89 6.39
N ALA A 2 -40.14 -19.69 5.90
CA ALA A 2 -39.18 -18.73 5.34
C ALA A 2 -38.58 -17.76 6.38
N SER A 3 -39.31 -17.49 7.47
CA SER A 3 -38.91 -16.50 8.49
C SER A 3 -37.65 -16.90 9.28
N ALA A 4 -37.47 -18.19 9.62
CA ALA A 4 -36.30 -18.62 10.39
C ALA A 4 -34.98 -18.57 9.59
N LEU A 5 -35.01 -18.86 8.29
CA LEU A 5 -33.82 -18.80 7.41
C LEU A 5 -33.43 -17.34 7.09
N GLU A 6 -34.40 -16.46 6.87
CA GLU A 6 -34.15 -15.02 6.71
C GLU A 6 -33.60 -14.38 7.99
N MET A 7 -34.16 -14.74 9.15
CA MET A 7 -33.72 -14.20 10.44
C MET A 7 -32.35 -14.74 10.87
N TYR A 8 -31.99 -15.98 10.49
CA TYR A 8 -30.64 -16.54 10.66
C TYR A 8 -29.60 -15.81 9.81
N ARG A 9 -29.91 -15.50 8.54
CA ARG A 9 -29.03 -14.73 7.64
C ARG A 9 -28.83 -13.27 8.08
N LYS A 10 -29.85 -12.64 8.69
CA LYS A 10 -29.74 -11.30 9.28
C LYS A 10 -28.89 -11.26 10.56
N ARG A 11 -28.80 -12.37 11.30
CA ARG A 11 -28.12 -12.42 12.61
C ARG A 11 -26.67 -12.92 12.53
N HIS A 12 -26.37 -13.78 11.57
CA HIS A 12 -25.01 -14.21 11.25
C HIS A 12 -24.50 -13.43 10.04
N HIS A 13 -23.84 -12.30 10.31
CA HIS A 13 -23.13 -11.49 9.32
C HIS A 13 -22.28 -12.39 8.42
N ARG A 14 -22.77 -12.70 7.22
CA ARG A 14 -21.98 -13.48 6.27
C ARG A 14 -20.84 -12.59 5.84
N ILE A 15 -19.62 -12.98 6.18
CA ILE A 15 -18.42 -12.40 5.60
C ILE A 15 -18.56 -12.54 4.09
N THR A 16 -18.72 -11.41 3.40
CA THR A 16 -18.75 -11.38 1.93
C THR A 16 -17.36 -10.99 1.43
N PRO A 17 -16.92 -11.47 0.26
CA PRO A 17 -15.66 -11.04 -0.32
C PRO A 17 -15.54 -9.51 -0.42
N GLY A 18 -16.61 -8.82 -0.82
CA GLY A 18 -16.63 -7.35 -0.87
C GLY A 18 -16.38 -6.70 0.49
N SER A 19 -17.05 -7.17 1.55
CA SER A 19 -16.80 -6.64 2.91
C SER A 19 -15.37 -6.91 3.41
N VAL A 20 -14.74 -7.99 2.97
CA VAL A 20 -13.33 -8.29 3.29
C VAL A 20 -12.39 -7.37 2.54
N VAL A 21 -12.65 -7.11 1.27
CA VAL A 21 -11.88 -6.16 0.44
C VAL A 21 -11.96 -4.77 1.02
N ASP A 22 -13.17 -4.28 1.29
CA ASP A 22 -13.42 -2.98 1.88
C ASP A 22 -12.62 -2.80 3.18
N PHE A 23 -12.68 -3.80 4.07
CA PHE A 23 -12.03 -3.72 5.38
C PHE A 23 -10.52 -3.98 5.39
N LEU A 24 -10.02 -4.96 4.63
CA LEU A 24 -8.59 -5.33 4.68
C LEU A 24 -7.74 -4.63 3.62
N ILE A 25 -8.34 -4.09 2.57
CA ILE A 25 -7.60 -3.43 1.49
C ILE A 25 -7.80 -1.92 1.56
N LEU A 26 -9.05 -1.45 1.58
CA LEU A 26 -9.39 -0.05 1.34
C LEU A 26 -9.51 0.80 2.62
N ASP A 27 -9.74 0.18 3.78
CA ASP A 27 -9.89 0.88 5.05
C ASP A 27 -8.65 1.73 5.40
N SER A 28 -8.85 3.04 5.58
CA SER A 28 -7.80 4.01 5.88
C SER A 28 -7.53 4.21 7.37
N GLU A 29 -8.29 3.56 8.25
CA GLU A 29 -8.23 3.71 9.71
C GLU A 29 -7.78 2.42 10.41
N PHE A 30 -7.97 1.26 9.79
CA PHE A 30 -7.64 -0.04 10.36
C PHE A 30 -6.15 -0.37 10.18
N PRO A 31 -5.36 -0.57 11.27
CA PRO A 31 -3.90 -0.71 11.18
C PRO A 31 -3.33 -1.87 10.38
N ARG A 32 -4.17 -2.85 10.01
CA ARG A 32 -3.76 -3.99 9.18
C ARG A 32 -4.28 -3.91 7.75
N ALA A 33 -5.05 -2.87 7.42
CA ALA A 33 -5.48 -2.64 6.07
C ALA A 33 -4.30 -2.15 5.21
N ILE A 34 -4.28 -2.55 3.94
CA ILE A 34 -3.22 -2.17 3.01
C ILE A 34 -3.18 -0.64 2.84
N HIS A 35 -4.34 -0.01 2.70
CA HIS A 35 -4.44 1.44 2.54
C HIS A 35 -3.88 2.20 3.76
N TYR A 36 -4.28 1.82 4.97
CA TYR A 36 -3.69 2.37 6.20
C TYR A 36 -2.16 2.23 6.22
N CYS A 37 -1.64 1.04 5.90
CA CYS A 37 -0.20 0.81 5.89
C CYS A 37 0.52 1.72 4.90
N LEU A 38 -0.04 1.92 3.70
CA LEU A 38 0.52 2.79 2.67
C LEU A 38 0.52 4.27 3.08
N ILE A 39 -0.56 4.76 3.71
CA ILE A 39 -0.62 6.12 4.26
C ILE A 39 0.52 6.34 5.27
N ASN A 40 0.76 5.35 6.15
CA ASN A 40 1.83 5.47 7.14
C ASN A 40 3.23 5.34 6.53
N ALA A 41 3.40 4.50 5.51
CA ALA A 41 4.65 4.41 4.77
C ALA A 41 4.99 5.74 4.06
N GLU A 42 4.01 6.36 3.39
CA GLU A 42 4.15 7.68 2.76
C GLU A 42 4.55 8.74 3.80
N ARG A 43 3.85 8.79 4.95
CA ARG A 43 4.21 9.71 6.05
C ARG A 43 5.63 9.49 6.57
N ALA A 44 6.06 8.24 6.71
CA ALA A 44 7.41 7.92 7.18
C ALA A 44 8.47 8.42 6.18
N VAL A 45 8.26 8.18 4.88
CA VAL A 45 9.16 8.65 3.82
C VAL A 45 9.25 10.17 3.80
N HIS A 46 8.12 10.87 3.88
CA HIS A 46 8.12 12.34 4.00
C HIS A 46 8.85 12.83 5.25
N GLY A 47 8.70 12.13 6.38
CA GLY A 47 9.43 12.42 7.61
C GLY A 47 10.94 12.26 7.47
N ILE A 48 11.40 11.25 6.70
CA ILE A 48 12.82 11.03 6.40
C ILE A 48 13.37 12.14 5.49
N ASN A 49 12.61 12.49 4.44
CA ASN A 49 13.04 13.46 3.43
C ASN A 49 12.85 14.93 3.86
N GLY A 50 12.08 15.19 4.91
CA GLY A 50 11.72 16.55 5.35
C GLY A 50 10.83 17.28 4.34
N SER A 51 10.10 16.54 3.50
CA SER A 51 9.21 17.06 2.47
C SER A 51 7.76 17.16 2.98
N PRO A 52 6.97 18.16 2.55
CA PRO A 52 5.55 18.22 2.88
C PRO A 52 4.76 17.05 2.26
N LEU A 53 3.74 16.56 2.98
CA LEU A 53 2.79 15.57 2.44
C LEU A 53 2.13 16.08 1.15
N GLY A 54 1.91 15.18 0.19
CA GLY A 54 1.31 15.51 -1.10
C GLY A 54 2.27 16.19 -2.09
N THR A 55 3.56 16.28 -1.75
CA THR A 55 4.62 16.62 -2.69
C THR A 55 5.38 15.36 -3.10
N SER A 56 6.18 15.44 -4.15
CA SER A 56 7.09 14.35 -4.52
C SER A 56 8.43 14.94 -4.95
N ARG A 57 9.48 14.57 -4.23
CA ARG A 57 10.87 14.97 -4.47
C ARG A 57 11.71 13.88 -5.11
N ASP A 58 11.31 12.62 -4.93
CA ASP A 58 12.03 11.46 -5.44
C ASP A 58 11.09 10.37 -5.97
N ASP A 59 11.70 9.28 -6.45
CA ASP A 59 11.00 8.15 -7.03
C ASP A 59 10.17 7.37 -6.00
N VAL A 60 10.62 7.30 -4.75
CA VAL A 60 9.90 6.62 -3.68
C VAL A 60 8.61 7.36 -3.35
N GLU A 61 8.68 8.67 -3.09
CA GLU A 61 7.51 9.51 -2.82
C GLU A 61 6.52 9.47 -3.98
N ARG A 62 7.00 9.51 -5.23
CA ARG A 62 6.14 9.44 -6.41
C ARG A 62 5.39 8.12 -6.49
N LYS A 63 6.10 7.00 -6.33
CA LYS A 63 5.49 5.66 -6.45
C LYS A 63 4.54 5.37 -5.31
N LEU A 64 4.90 5.73 -4.07
CA LEU A 64 4.01 5.62 -2.92
C LEU A 64 2.75 6.46 -3.08
N GLY A 65 2.89 7.75 -3.41
CA GLY A 65 1.75 8.64 -3.61
C GLY A 65 0.82 8.16 -4.72
N LYS A 66 1.38 7.63 -5.82
CA LYS A 66 0.60 7.02 -6.89
C LYS A 66 -0.17 5.79 -6.39
N LEU A 67 0.49 4.86 -5.72
CA LEU A 67 -0.16 3.64 -5.23
C LEU A 67 -1.24 3.93 -4.19
N ARG A 68 -1.00 4.90 -3.30
CA ARG A 68 -1.99 5.36 -2.33
C ARG A 68 -3.19 6.00 -3.03
N SER A 69 -2.94 6.87 -4.01
CA SER A 69 -4.02 7.48 -4.80
C SER A 69 -4.85 6.42 -5.54
N ASP A 70 -4.22 5.39 -6.10
CA ASP A 70 -4.95 4.28 -6.73
C ASP A 70 -5.95 3.65 -5.74
N LEU A 71 -5.56 3.46 -4.47
CA LEU A 71 -6.46 2.94 -3.42
C LEU A 71 -7.51 3.97 -2.96
N ASP A 72 -7.15 5.25 -2.84
CA ASP A 72 -8.07 6.34 -2.50
C ASP A 72 -9.27 6.42 -3.48
N PHE A 73 -9.03 6.11 -4.75
CA PHE A 73 -10.04 6.15 -5.82
C PHE A 73 -10.60 4.78 -6.21
N SER A 74 -10.23 3.71 -5.50
CA SER A 74 -10.75 2.37 -5.78
C SER A 74 -12.14 2.16 -5.18
N ASP A 75 -13.08 1.64 -5.97
CA ASP A 75 -14.38 1.19 -5.47
C ASP A 75 -14.43 -0.33 -5.29
N VAL A 76 -15.06 -0.78 -4.21
CA VAL A 76 -15.16 -2.21 -3.90
C VAL A 76 -15.91 -2.98 -4.98
N ASN A 77 -16.94 -2.41 -5.62
CA ASN A 77 -17.68 -3.09 -6.67
C ASN A 77 -16.84 -3.20 -7.94
N GLU A 78 -16.09 -2.17 -8.29
CA GLU A 78 -15.16 -2.20 -9.43
C GLU A 78 -14.09 -3.28 -9.25
N ILE A 79 -13.54 -3.42 -8.04
CA ILE A 79 -12.58 -4.49 -7.72
C ILE A 79 -13.22 -5.87 -7.87
N MET A 80 -14.45 -6.03 -7.36
CA MET A 80 -15.16 -7.30 -7.44
C MET A 80 -15.54 -7.67 -8.88
N ASP A 81 -15.93 -6.68 -9.70
CA ASP A 81 -16.28 -6.86 -11.11
C ASP A 81 -15.06 -7.15 -11.99
N TYR A 82 -13.91 -6.54 -11.67
CA TYR A 82 -12.62 -6.83 -12.33
C TYR A 82 -12.09 -8.23 -12.00
N GLY A 83 -12.33 -8.70 -10.78
CA GLY A 83 -11.81 -9.96 -10.26
C GLY A 83 -10.86 -9.72 -9.09
N LEU A 84 -11.19 -10.29 -7.93
CA LEU A 84 -10.44 -10.06 -6.70
C LEU A 84 -8.99 -10.57 -6.78
N HIS A 85 -8.77 -11.75 -7.36
CA HIS A 85 -7.43 -12.33 -7.45
C HIS A 85 -6.54 -11.51 -8.39
N GLU A 86 -7.08 -11.14 -9.55
CA GLU A 86 -6.42 -10.33 -10.56
C GLU A 86 -6.07 -8.93 -10.01
N TYR A 87 -6.98 -8.33 -9.23
CA TYR A 87 -6.72 -7.06 -8.56
C TYR A 87 -5.59 -7.20 -7.54
N LEU A 88 -5.64 -8.23 -6.70
CA LEU A 88 -4.63 -8.49 -5.67
C LEU A 88 -3.26 -8.76 -6.28
N ASP A 89 -3.17 -9.50 -7.38
CA ASP A 89 -1.91 -9.77 -8.07
C ASP A 89 -1.32 -8.46 -8.62
N GLY A 90 -2.14 -7.62 -9.25
CA GLY A 90 -1.72 -6.30 -9.72
C GLY A 90 -1.25 -5.38 -8.57
N LEU A 91 -1.97 -5.40 -7.44
CA LEU A 91 -1.61 -4.66 -6.24
C LEU A 91 -0.28 -5.15 -5.66
N GLN A 92 -0.06 -6.47 -5.59
CA GLN A 92 1.19 -7.06 -5.12
C GLN A 92 2.38 -6.64 -6.00
N VAL A 93 2.22 -6.64 -7.33
CA VAL A 93 3.28 -6.17 -8.25
C VAL A 93 3.66 -4.71 -7.95
N LYS A 94 2.66 -3.83 -7.78
CA LYS A 94 2.92 -2.41 -7.45
C LYS A 94 3.59 -2.25 -6.08
N LEU A 95 3.16 -3.01 -5.08
CA LEU A 95 3.76 -3.00 -3.75
C LEU A 95 5.22 -3.45 -3.77
N ASN A 96 5.53 -4.50 -4.54
CA ASN A 96 6.90 -4.99 -4.68
C ASN A 96 7.81 -3.95 -5.36
N ASP A 97 7.32 -3.29 -6.41
CA ASP A 97 8.06 -2.21 -7.08
C ASP A 97 8.36 -1.02 -6.15
N VAL A 98 7.38 -0.62 -5.33
CA VAL A 98 7.59 0.39 -4.27
C VAL A 98 8.63 -0.11 -3.27
N GLY A 99 8.50 -1.33 -2.78
CA GLY A 99 9.41 -1.92 -1.79
C GLY A 99 10.85 -1.99 -2.28
N GLU A 100 11.06 -2.39 -3.54
CA GLU A 100 12.37 -2.41 -4.18
C GLU A 100 12.95 -0.99 -4.31
N THR A 101 12.13 -0.01 -4.70
CA THR A 101 12.57 1.39 -4.81
C THR A 101 12.98 1.95 -3.44
N VAL A 102 12.18 1.69 -2.40
CA VAL A 102 12.50 2.06 -1.00
C VAL A 102 13.81 1.41 -0.56
N PHE A 103 13.98 0.12 -0.82
CA PHE A 103 15.19 -0.61 -0.48
C PHE A 103 16.42 0.00 -1.15
N ASN A 104 16.37 0.20 -2.47
CA ASN A 104 17.49 0.74 -3.23
C ASN A 104 17.86 2.16 -2.82
N GLN A 105 16.88 2.99 -2.40
CA GLN A 105 17.15 4.37 -2.06
C GLN A 105 17.62 4.57 -0.61
N TYR A 106 17.04 3.85 0.35
CA TYR A 106 17.29 4.08 1.78
C TYR A 106 18.17 3.03 2.45
N PHE A 107 18.21 1.80 1.91
CA PHE A 107 18.85 0.66 2.57
C PHE A 107 20.04 0.08 1.81
N ALA A 108 20.06 0.18 0.47
CA ALA A 108 21.22 -0.21 -0.32
C ALA A 108 22.40 0.68 0.08
N LEU A 109 23.28 0.14 0.92
CA LEU A 109 24.50 0.79 1.34
C LEU A 109 25.23 1.25 0.08
N ARG A 110 25.33 2.57 -0.13
CA ARG A 110 26.38 3.10 -1.01
C ARG A 110 27.68 2.55 -0.45
N PRO A 111 28.45 1.73 -1.19
CA PRO A 111 29.80 1.43 -0.78
C PRO A 111 30.46 2.78 -0.55
N LEU A 112 30.95 3.02 0.66
CA LEU A 112 31.86 4.13 0.88
C LEU A 112 32.97 3.91 -0.13
N GLU A 113 33.00 4.68 -1.23
CA GLU A 113 34.20 4.81 -2.02
C GLU A 113 35.25 5.29 -1.04
N THR A 114 36.02 4.32 -0.57
CA THR A 114 37.12 4.53 0.35
C THR A 114 38.13 5.27 -0.50
N SER A 115 38.03 6.59 -0.50
CA SER A 115 39.03 7.53 -1.00
C SER A 115 40.25 7.48 -0.07
N LEU A 116 40.82 6.29 0.09
CA LEU A 116 42.16 6.07 0.57
C LEU A 116 42.92 5.59 -0.65
N THR A 117 43.62 6.51 -1.32
CA THR A 117 44.97 6.34 -1.93
C THR A 117 45.16 7.39 -3.04
N GLN A 118 45.32 8.67 -2.67
CA GLN A 118 46.27 9.55 -3.38
C GLN A 118 46.66 10.77 -2.53
N ARG A 119 47.12 10.52 -1.31
CA ARG A 119 48.09 11.39 -0.62
C ARG A 119 49.27 10.49 -0.26
N MET A 120 50.08 10.16 -1.25
CA MET A 120 51.48 9.68 -1.13
C MET A 120 51.94 9.23 -2.52
N SER A 121 52.32 10.19 -3.36
CA SER A 121 53.60 10.16 -4.09
C SER A 121 53.91 11.54 -4.64
#